data_AF-A0A4Q2DZC7-F1
#
_entry.id   AF-A0A4Q2DZC7-F1
#
_cell.length_a   1.000
_cell.length_b   1.000
_cell.length_c   1.000
_cell.angle_alpha   90.00
_cell.angle_beta   90.00
_cell.angle_gamma   90.00
#
_symmetry.space_group_name_H-M   'P 1'
#
loop_
_entity.id
_entity.type
_entity.pdbx_description
1 polymer ?
#
loop_
_entity_poly.entity_id
_entity_poly.type
_entity_poly.pdbx_seq_one_letter_code
_entity_poly.pdbx_strand_id
1 'polypeptide(L)' 'MKFFEAILASMLAFSVAVAAPVPDAIPPTPQCGGKYWQGPTTCTRDHYVCFKFNDNYSECIHETRVPQWSVGKPQ' A
#
# COMPACT_ATOMS: atom_id res chain seq x y z
N MET A 1 -53.10 -0.38 -39.31
CA MET A 1 -51.98 0.20 -38.55
C MET A 1 -52.17 -0.31 -37.11
N LYS A 2 -51.54 -1.40 -36.63
CA LYS A 2 -50.14 -1.51 -36.11
C LYS A 2 -49.74 -0.16 -35.46
N PHE A 3 -49.40 -0.06 -34.18
CA PHE A 3 -48.29 -0.70 -33.48
C PHE A 3 -48.51 -0.60 -31.94
N PHE A 4 -48.50 -1.73 -31.21
CA PHE A 4 -47.46 -2.13 -30.23
C PHE A 4 -47.36 -1.30 -28.95
N GLU A 5 -47.86 -1.89 -27.85
CA GLU A 5 -47.24 -2.02 -26.52
C GLU A 5 -45.95 -1.22 -26.27
N ALA A 6 -45.94 -0.32 -25.28
CA ALA A 6 -44.73 0.25 -24.71
C ALA A 6 -45.08 1.25 -23.58
N ILE A 7 -44.62 1.21 -22.33
CA ILE A 7 -43.71 0.32 -21.61
C ILE A 7 -44.12 0.43 -20.13
N LEU A 8 -44.29 -0.73 -19.52
CA LEU A 8 -44.33 -1.00 -18.10
C LEU A 8 -43.28 -0.21 -17.30
N ALA A 9 -43.67 0.23 -16.11
CA ALA A 9 -42.82 0.38 -14.92
C ALA A 9 -41.50 1.15 -15.13
N SER A 10 -41.48 2.37 -14.58
CA SER A 10 -40.27 3.11 -14.24
C SER A 10 -39.36 2.25 -13.34
N MET A 11 -38.51 1.44 -13.96
CA MET A 11 -37.42 0.76 -13.27
C MET A 11 -36.30 1.76 -13.10
N LEU A 12 -36.28 2.39 -11.92
CA LEU A 12 -35.09 3.03 -11.38
C LEU A 12 -33.96 2.00 -11.38
N ALA A 13 -33.10 2.07 -12.39
CA ALA A 13 -31.89 1.28 -12.44
C ALA A 13 -30.95 1.78 -11.33
N PHE A 14 -31.00 1.13 -10.17
CA PHE A 14 -30.01 1.29 -9.12
C PHE A 14 -28.72 0.62 -9.60
N SER A 15 -27.80 1.41 -10.15
CA SER A 15 -26.46 0.95 -10.48
C SER A 15 -25.75 0.54 -9.19
N VAL A 16 -25.54 -0.77 -9.02
CA VAL A 16 -24.68 -1.31 -7.96
C VAL A 16 -23.23 -1.03 -8.37
N ALA A 17 -22.62 -0.03 -7.74
CA ALA A 17 -21.18 0.19 -7.86
C ALA A 17 -20.44 -0.99 -7.20
N VAL A 18 -19.82 -1.84 -8.02
CA VAL A 18 -18.93 -2.89 -7.52
C VAL A 18 -17.64 -2.21 -7.07
N ALA A 19 -17.41 -2.15 -5.76
CA ALA A 19 -16.13 -1.75 -5.22
C ALA A 19 -15.09 -2.80 -5.61
N ALA A 20 -14.15 -2.43 -6.49
CA ALA A 20 -12.99 -3.26 -6.77
C ALA A 20 -12.15 -3.41 -5.48
N PRO A 21 -11.48 -4.56 -5.27
CA PRO A 21 -10.53 -4.68 -4.17
C PRO A 21 -9.42 -3.64 -4.39
N VAL A 22 -9.33 -2.67 -3.47
CA VAL A 22 -8.16 -1.82 -3.36
C VAL A 22 -7.02 -2.76 -2.98
N PRO A 23 -5.92 -2.85 -3.75
CA PRO A 23 -4.75 -3.62 -3.35
C PRO A 23 -4.40 -3.19 -1.92
N ASP A 24 -4.20 -4.15 -1.02
CA ASP A 24 -3.89 -3.89 0.39
C ASP A 24 -2.86 -2.77 0.45
N ALA A 25 -3.32 -1.57 0.81
CA ALA A 25 -2.45 -0.41 0.88
C ALA A 25 -1.48 -0.74 2.00
N ILE A 26 -0.26 -1.12 1.63
CA ILE A 26 0.82 -1.42 2.56
C ILE A 26 0.80 -0.28 3.58
N PRO A 27 0.49 -0.56 4.86
CA PRO A 27 0.33 0.51 5.83
C PRO A 27 1.62 1.33 5.83
N PRO A 28 1.54 2.66 6.01
CA PRO A 28 2.70 3.55 5.95
C PRO A 28 3.61 3.38 7.19
N THR A 29 3.68 2.17 7.75
CA THR A 29 4.63 1.85 8.80
C THR A 29 6.03 2.14 8.26
N PRO A 30 6.82 2.98 8.95
CA PRO A 30 8.19 3.21 8.56
C PRO A 30 9.03 1.94 8.76
N GLN A 31 8.61 1.03 9.63
CA GLN A 31 9.31 -0.23 9.89
C GLN A 31 9.17 -1.22 8.73
N CYS A 32 10.30 -1.78 8.32
CA CYS A 32 10.41 -2.75 7.22
C CYS A 32 11.17 -4.03 7.63
N GLY A 33 11.55 -4.17 8.90
CA GLY A 33 12.31 -5.32 9.35
C GLY A 33 12.66 -5.28 10.84
N GLY A 34 13.28 -6.37 11.29
CA GLY A 34 13.64 -6.62 12.68
C GLY A 34 13.34 -8.06 13.07
N LYS A 35 14.03 -8.57 14.10
CA LYS A 35 13.98 -9.97 14.56
C LYS A 35 12.57 -10.54 14.74
N TYR A 36 11.62 -9.73 15.17
CA TYR A 36 10.23 -10.14 15.43
C TYR A 36 9.21 -9.42 14.55
N TRP A 37 9.68 -8.73 13.51
CA TRP A 37 8.81 -8.01 12.58
C TRP A 37 8.05 -9.00 11.69
N GLN A 38 6.72 -8.93 11.71
CA GLN A 38 5.81 -9.75 10.90
C GLN A 38 5.08 -8.94 9.82
N GLY A 39 5.38 -7.64 9.75
CA GLY A 39 4.78 -6.73 8.78
C GLY A 39 5.51 -6.71 7.44
N PRO A 40 5.18 -5.72 6.60
CA PRO A 40 5.78 -5.55 5.27
C PRO A 40 7.31 -5.39 5.35
N THR A 41 8.03 -6.00 4.42
CA THR A 41 9.50 -5.90 4.33
C THR A 41 9.99 -5.06 3.14
N THR A 42 9.06 -4.60 2.30
CA THR A 42 9.34 -3.81 1.10
C THR A 42 8.93 -2.35 1.33
N CYS A 43 9.82 -1.42 0.97
CA CYS A 43 9.51 0.00 0.95
C CYS A 43 8.75 0.35 -0.34
N THR A 44 7.62 1.05 -0.21
CA THR A 44 6.72 1.38 -1.32
C THR A 44 7.05 2.68 -2.04
N ARG A 45 7.96 3.47 -1.48
CA ARG A 45 8.38 4.76 -2.04
C ARG A 45 9.64 4.57 -2.88
N ASP A 46 9.65 5.19 -4.05
CA ASP A 46 10.85 5.23 -4.90
C ASP A 46 12.02 5.82 -4.12
N HIS A 47 13.22 5.25 -4.34
CA HIS A 47 14.46 5.64 -3.68
C HIS A 47 14.49 5.42 -2.16
N TYR A 48 13.57 4.62 -1.60
CA TYR A 48 13.64 4.18 -0.21
C TYR A 48 14.18 2.76 -0.12
N VAL A 49 15.07 2.55 0.85
CA VAL A 49 15.65 1.25 1.15
C VAL A 49 15.33 0.85 2.58
N CYS A 50 15.18 -0.45 2.81
CA CYS A 50 15.02 -0.97 4.16
C CYS A 50 16.37 -1.00 4.88
N PHE A 51 16.68 0.05 5.62
CA PHE A 51 17.93 0.17 6.35
C PHE A 51 17.79 -0.43 7.74
N LYS A 52 18.55 -1.50 8.01
CA LYS A 52 18.66 -2.09 9.35
C LYS A 52 19.26 -1.05 10.28
N PHE A 53 18.61 -0.70 11.38
CA PHE A 53 19.17 0.13 12.45
C PHE A 53 19.83 -0.72 13.55
N ASN A 54 19.17 -1.78 13.96
CA ASN A 54 19.68 -2.80 14.88
C ASN A 54 19.00 -4.14 14.58
N ASP A 55 19.28 -5.18 15.35
CA ASP A 55 18.69 -6.51 15.14
C ASP A 55 17.16 -6.54 15.24
N ASN A 56 16.58 -5.64 16.02
CA ASN A 56 15.14 -5.60 16.31
C ASN A 56 14.38 -4.59 15.44
N TYR A 57 15.08 -3.74 14.67
CA TYR A 57 14.46 -2.65 13.93
C TYR A 57 15.21 -2.29 12.64
N SER A 58 14.45 -2.26 11.55
CA SER A 58 14.84 -1.69 10.25
C SER A 58 13.76 -0.73 9.78
N GLU A 59 14.14 0.37 9.14
CA GLU A 59 13.21 1.39 8.65
C GLU A 59 13.43 1.70 7.16
N CYS A 60 12.34 2.04 6.48
CA CYS A 60 12.40 2.64 5.16
C CYS A 60 12.96 4.06 5.26
N ILE A 61 14.18 4.26 4.77
CA ILE A 61 14.80 5.58 4.65
C ILE A 61 15.16 5.86 3.19
N HIS A 62 15.13 7.14 2.82
CA HIS A 62 15.63 7.56 1.52
C HIS A 62 17.11 7.20 1.38
N GLU A 63 17.52 6.70 0.22
CA GLU A 63 18.87 6.17 -0.05
C GLU A 63 19.98 7.20 0.24
N THR A 64 19.70 8.49 0.05
CA THR A 64 20.65 9.57 0.39
C THR A 64 20.99 9.65 1.87
N ARG A 65 20.15 9.09 2.76
CA ARG A 65 20.42 9.02 4.20
C ARG A 65 21.27 7.81 4.58
N VAL A 66 21.38 6.80 3.74
CA VAL A 66 22.15 5.57 4.05
C VAL A 66 23.60 5.90 4.41
N PRO A 67 24.36 6.70 3.64
CA PRO A 67 25.74 7.03 4.01
C PRO A 67 25.84 7.73 5.36
N GLN A 68 24.91 8.64 5.65
CA GLN A 68 24.85 9.36 6.93
C GLN A 68 24.69 8.40 8.10
N TRP A 69 23.83 7.40 7.98
CA TRP A 69 23.56 6.42 9.05
C TRP A 69 24.56 5.27 9.12
N SER A 70 25.34 5.06 8.05
CA SER A 70 26.41 4.06 8.02
C SER A 70 27.70 4.55 8.69
N VAL A 71 27.94 5.86 8.72
CA VAL A 71 29.12 6.42 9.41
C VAL A 71 28.91 6.35 10.92
N GLY A 72 29.71 5.53 11.61
CA GLY A 72 29.75 5.49 13.07
C GLY A 72 28.75 4.55 13.74
N LYS A 73 28.09 3.67 12.98
CA LYS A 73 27.28 2.61 13.59
C LYS A 73 28.17 1.61 14.34
N PRO A 74 27.93 1.36 15.64
CA PRO A 74 28.50 0.20 16.29
C PRO A 74 28.05 -1.06 15.54
N GLN A 75 29.02 -1.93 15.25
CA GLN A 75 28.81 -3.22 14.60
C GLN A 75 27.88 -4.08 15.47
#